data_AF-A0A521JWF5-F1
#
_entry.id   AF-A0A521JWF5-F1
#
_cell.length_a   1.000
_cell.length_b   1.000
_cell.length_c   1.000
_cell.angle_alpha   90.00
_cell.angle_beta   90.00
_cell.angle_gamma   90.00
#
_symmetry.space_group_name_H-M   'P 1'
#
loop_
_entity.id
_entity.type
_entity.pdbx_description
1 polymer ?
#
loop_
_entity_poly.entity_id
_entity_poly.type
_entity_poly.pdbx_seq_one_letter_code
_entity_poly.pdbx_strand_id
1 'polypeptide(L)'
;MGPHRLLAPLDPFFTEPAVATAIDSLGASLRARDINTYAHSSRLIPYASKIGEVLSLSPDRLHILQCGALLHDIGKLVVHEQILSKPAPLSDPEWSVMRQHPASGYRIAAAASVPDAIARISLTHHEWYDGSGYPLGLKGKRISLEARICALVDVLDALTSTRSYRQPISFTEAALAIQAERGTHFDPLVVDAFLSVPVEVWVGLRPADALPSPTARDTIFDRFDKPNTKVIRSAGAHPPHFSDPVPHHVPSSAVHCSF
;
A
#
# COMPACT_ATOMS: atom_id res chain seq x y z
N MET A 1 -37.33 20.58 14.89
CA MET A 1 -37.22 19.64 16.02
C MET A 1 -37.18 18.23 15.46
N GLY A 2 -35.99 17.65 15.34
CA GLY A 2 -35.83 16.25 14.95
C GLY A 2 -35.84 15.34 16.19
N PRO A 3 -36.22 14.07 16.09
CA PRO A 3 -35.90 13.10 17.11
C PRO A 3 -34.53 12.48 16.83
N HIS A 4 -33.64 12.67 17.80
CA HIS A 4 -32.33 12.05 17.90
C HIS A 4 -32.43 10.53 17.79
N ARG A 5 -31.80 9.96 16.76
CA ARG A 5 -31.49 8.53 16.73
C ARG A 5 -30.27 8.33 17.63
N LEU A 6 -30.51 7.90 18.86
CA LEU A 6 -29.47 7.46 19.78
C LEU A 6 -28.61 6.41 19.07
N LEU A 7 -27.34 6.76 18.84
CA LEU A 7 -26.31 5.82 18.44
C LEU A 7 -26.25 4.73 19.52
N ALA A 8 -26.27 3.46 19.09
CA ALA A 8 -25.97 2.36 19.99
C ALA A 8 -24.60 2.61 20.65
N PRO A 9 -24.40 2.22 21.93
CA PRO A 9 -23.10 2.36 22.56
C PRO A 9 -22.06 1.61 21.74
N LEU A 10 -20.94 2.31 21.46
CA LEU A 10 -19.74 1.75 20.84
C LEU A 10 -19.32 0.51 21.64
N ASP A 11 -18.87 -0.54 20.94
CA ASP A 11 -18.38 -1.76 21.60
C ASP A 11 -17.21 -1.38 22.55
N PRO A 12 -17.29 -1.67 23.86
CA PRO A 12 -16.37 -1.12 24.87
C PRO A 12 -14.89 -1.48 24.66
N PHE A 13 -14.55 -2.46 23.81
CA PHE A 13 -13.19 -2.94 23.64
C PHE A 13 -12.22 -1.97 22.97
N PHE A 14 -12.69 -0.98 22.20
CA PHE A 14 -11.79 -0.12 21.40
C PHE A 14 -11.56 1.29 21.98
N THR A 15 -12.29 1.66 23.03
CA THR A 15 -12.16 2.98 23.69
C THR A 15 -11.46 2.92 25.04
N GLU A 16 -10.85 1.77 25.37
CA GLU A 16 -10.11 1.63 26.62
C GLU A 16 -8.87 2.54 26.62
N PRO A 17 -8.72 3.43 27.61
CA PRO A 17 -7.57 4.34 27.70
C PRO A 17 -6.22 3.63 27.62
N ALA A 18 -6.15 2.38 28.11
CA ALA A 18 -4.97 1.52 28.02
C ALA A 18 -4.59 1.16 26.58
N VAL A 19 -5.56 0.86 25.71
CA VAL A 19 -5.32 0.52 24.30
C VAL A 19 -4.81 1.75 23.55
N ALA A 20 -5.45 2.90 23.74
CA ALA A 20 -5.00 4.17 23.16
C ALA A 20 -3.56 4.50 23.60
N THR A 21 -3.27 4.38 24.90
CA THR A 21 -1.93 4.60 25.46
C THR A 21 -0.89 3.66 24.85
N ALA A 22 -1.23 2.39 24.64
CA ALA A 22 -0.34 1.41 24.02
C ALA A 22 -0.02 1.78 22.55
N ILE A 23 -1.03 2.14 21.77
CA ILE A 23 -0.88 2.57 20.37
C ILE A 23 -0.01 3.83 20.28
N ASP A 24 -0.29 4.83 21.13
CA ASP A 24 0.48 6.07 21.18
C ASP A 24 1.95 5.81 21.59
N SER A 25 2.17 4.94 22.57
CA SER A 25 3.52 4.60 23.04
C SER A 25 4.32 3.85 21.97
N LEU A 26 3.68 2.94 21.23
CA LEU A 26 4.32 2.26 20.11
C LEU A 26 4.61 3.21 18.95
N GLY A 27 3.67 4.10 18.61
CA GLY A 27 3.88 5.14 17.61
C GLY A 27 5.04 6.09 17.98
N ALA A 28 5.10 6.51 19.24
CA ALA A 28 6.22 7.31 19.77
C ALA A 28 7.55 6.55 19.71
N SER A 29 7.56 5.25 20.00
CA SER A 29 8.75 4.41 19.90
C SER A 29 9.24 4.31 18.45
N LEU A 30 8.33 4.13 17.50
CA LEU A 30 8.65 4.13 16.06
C LEU A 30 9.24 5.48 15.64
N ARG A 31 8.62 6.58 16.06
CA ARG A 31 9.09 7.95 15.80
C ARG A 31 10.50 8.19 16.32
N ALA A 32 10.78 7.74 17.55
CA ALA A 32 12.09 7.90 18.18
C ALA A 32 13.17 7.04 17.48
N ARG A 33 12.79 5.88 16.96
CA ARG A 33 13.69 4.97 16.26
C ARG A 33 14.02 5.42 14.83
N ASP A 34 13.00 5.79 14.07
CA ASP A 34 13.11 6.26 12.70
C ASP A 34 11.96 7.21 12.36
N ILE A 35 12.28 8.51 12.34
CA ILE A 35 11.34 9.58 12.03
C ILE A 35 10.72 9.43 10.64
N ASN A 36 11.44 8.84 9.68
CA ASN A 36 10.98 8.68 8.31
C ASN A 36 9.88 7.61 8.20
N THR A 37 10.09 6.44 8.81
CA THR A 37 9.05 5.39 8.88
C THR A 37 7.81 5.87 9.63
N TYR A 38 7.97 6.62 10.72
CA TYR A 38 6.82 7.22 11.41
C TYR A 38 6.08 8.24 10.54
N ALA A 39 6.80 9.14 9.86
CA ALA A 39 6.20 10.13 8.98
C ALA A 39 5.46 9.44 7.82
N HIS A 40 6.04 8.40 7.23
CA HIS A 40 5.39 7.55 6.24
C HIS A 40 4.10 6.92 6.77
N SER A 41 4.17 6.22 7.91
CA SER A 41 3.01 5.58 8.52
C SER A 41 1.90 6.58 8.85
N SER A 42 2.26 7.79 9.29
CA SER A 42 1.30 8.86 9.60
C SER A 42 0.61 9.39 8.33
N ARG A 43 1.30 9.47 7.19
CA ARG A 43 0.70 9.86 5.90
C ARG A 43 -0.29 8.83 5.38
N LEU A 44 -0.16 7.56 5.77
CA LEU A 44 -1.10 6.52 5.35
C LEU A 44 -2.49 6.70 5.95
N ILE A 45 -2.59 7.28 7.16
CA ILE A 45 -3.85 7.43 7.91
C ILE A 45 -4.93 8.17 7.10
N PRO A 46 -4.69 9.38 6.56
CA PRO A 46 -5.71 10.08 5.76
C PRO A 46 -6.07 9.33 4.48
N TYR A 47 -5.11 8.70 3.80
CA TYR A 47 -5.40 7.92 2.58
C TYR A 47 -6.26 6.69 2.90
N ALA A 48 -5.90 5.94 3.93
CA ALA A 48 -6.61 4.74 4.37
C ALA A 48 -8.03 5.10 4.83
N SER A 49 -8.17 6.17 5.61
CA SER A 49 -9.47 6.67 6.07
C SER A 49 -10.37 7.01 4.88
N LYS A 50 -9.83 7.72 3.87
CA LYS A 50 -10.61 8.10 2.70
C LYS A 50 -11.13 6.91 1.91
N ILE A 51 -10.31 5.88 1.69
CA ILE A 51 -10.74 4.64 1.04
C ILE A 51 -11.77 3.91 1.91
N GLY A 52 -11.54 3.87 3.22
CA GLY A 52 -12.46 3.26 4.18
C GLY A 52 -13.85 3.90 4.19
N GLU A 53 -13.92 5.23 4.10
CA GLU A 53 -15.16 5.99 3.99
C GLU A 53 -15.92 5.66 2.69
N VAL A 54 -15.21 5.63 1.56
CA VAL A 54 -15.80 5.25 0.25
C VAL A 54 -16.39 3.84 0.33
N LEU A 55 -15.71 2.93 1.02
CA LEU A 55 -16.17 1.56 1.26
C LEU A 55 -17.18 1.43 2.42
N SER A 56 -17.63 2.53 3.00
CA SER A 56 -18.61 2.57 4.10
C SER A 56 -18.21 1.73 5.31
N LEU A 57 -16.93 1.74 5.68
CA LEU A 57 -16.47 1.15 6.94
C LEU A 57 -17.17 1.83 8.12
N SER A 58 -17.56 1.05 9.13
CA SER A 58 -18.07 1.60 10.38
C SER A 58 -16.98 2.39 11.12
N PRO A 59 -17.35 3.30 12.05
CA PRO A 59 -16.38 4.05 12.85
C PRO A 59 -15.33 3.16 13.53
N ASP A 60 -15.74 2.02 14.10
CA ASP A 60 -14.81 1.09 14.77
C ASP A 60 -13.80 0.48 13.79
N ARG A 61 -14.26 0.12 12.58
CA ARG A 61 -13.38 -0.45 11.55
C ARG A 61 -12.44 0.61 10.95
N LEU A 62 -12.91 1.84 10.82
CA LEU A 62 -12.04 2.97 10.45
C LEU A 62 -10.96 3.18 11.52
N HIS A 63 -11.32 3.12 12.80
CA HIS A 63 -10.35 3.25 13.89
C HIS A 63 -9.30 2.13 13.84
N ILE A 64 -9.73 0.87 13.66
CA ILE A 64 -8.82 -0.27 13.48
C ILE A 64 -7.87 -0.03 12.30
N LEU A 65 -8.38 0.43 11.15
CA LEU A 65 -7.59 0.73 9.97
C LEU A 65 -6.57 1.85 10.23
N GLN A 66 -6.96 2.93 10.89
CA GLN A 66 -6.10 4.07 11.21
C GLN A 66 -4.95 3.64 12.14
N CYS A 67 -5.26 2.93 13.23
CA CYS A 67 -4.26 2.43 14.16
C CYS A 67 -3.35 1.38 13.52
N GLY A 68 -3.92 0.51 12.68
CA GLY A 68 -3.15 -0.48 11.93
C GLY A 68 -2.21 0.14 10.92
N ALA A 69 -2.65 1.17 10.20
CA ALA A 69 -1.81 1.92 9.27
C ALA A 69 -0.66 2.65 9.99
N LEU A 70 -0.91 3.21 11.18
CA LEU A 70 0.16 3.83 11.99
C LEU A 70 1.22 2.81 12.43
N LEU A 71 0.79 1.60 12.78
CA LEU A 71 1.65 0.56 13.37
C LEU A 71 2.11 -0.50 12.35
N HIS A 72 1.76 -0.40 11.06
CA HIS A 72 2.02 -1.47 10.08
C HIS A 72 3.50 -1.87 10.04
N ASP A 73 4.38 -0.89 10.19
CA ASP A 73 5.83 -1.00 10.12
C ASP A 73 6.52 -1.07 11.50
N ILE A 74 5.77 -1.22 12.61
CA ILE A 74 6.34 -1.21 13.98
C ILE A 74 7.39 -2.30 14.20
N GLY A 75 7.36 -3.38 13.42
CA GLY A 75 8.38 -4.42 13.46
C GLY A 75 9.76 -3.99 12.98
N LYS A 76 9.89 -2.83 12.31
CA LYS A 76 11.18 -2.25 11.95
C LYS A 76 12.01 -1.84 13.17
N LEU A 77 11.40 -1.72 14.36
CA LEU A 77 12.11 -1.48 15.62
C LEU A 77 13.20 -2.52 15.91
N VAL A 78 13.01 -3.77 15.47
CA VAL A 78 13.95 -4.87 15.71
C VAL A 78 14.86 -5.16 14.51
N VAL A 79 14.74 -4.38 13.42
CA VAL A 79 15.64 -4.49 12.27
C VAL A 79 16.93 -3.74 12.58
N HIS A 80 18.06 -4.41 12.34
CA HIS A 80 19.38 -3.82 12.59
C HIS A 80 19.60 -2.55 11.76
N GLU A 81 20.24 -1.54 12.35
CA GLU A 81 20.44 -0.22 11.74
C GLU A 81 21.12 -0.28 10.37
N GLN A 82 22.11 -1.16 10.23
CA GLN A 82 22.84 -1.36 8.98
C GLN A 82 21.96 -1.83 7.81
N ILE A 83 20.82 -2.47 8.10
CA ILE A 83 19.84 -2.89 7.11
C ILE A 83 18.77 -1.82 6.94
N LEU A 84 18.24 -1.30 8.06
CA LEU A 84 17.13 -0.35 8.06
C LEU A 84 17.48 0.96 7.32
N SER A 85 18.66 1.49 7.59
CA SER A 85 19.13 2.80 7.08
C SER A 85 20.13 2.66 5.94
N LYS A 86 20.22 1.49 5.30
CA LYS A 86 21.22 1.21 4.27
C LYS A 86 21.07 2.17 3.09
N PRO A 87 22.12 2.90 2.69
CA PRO A 87 22.04 3.81 1.58
C PRO A 87 22.30 3.12 0.23
N ALA A 88 21.78 1.91 0.05
CA ALA A 88 21.92 1.11 -1.16
C ALA A 88 20.86 0.00 -1.15
N PRO A 89 20.58 -0.64 -2.31
CA PRO A 89 19.72 -1.81 -2.36
C PRO A 89 20.14 -2.89 -1.35
N LEU A 90 19.15 -3.52 -0.72
CA LEU A 90 19.37 -4.67 0.15
C LEU A 90 19.74 -5.89 -0.69
N SER A 91 20.71 -6.67 -0.22
CA SER A 91 21.03 -8.01 -0.71
C SER A 91 19.95 -9.02 -0.31
N ASP A 92 19.92 -10.19 -0.95
CA ASP A 92 18.93 -11.22 -0.63
C ASP A 92 18.91 -11.64 0.86
N PRO A 93 20.06 -11.81 1.55
CA PRO A 93 20.06 -12.07 2.99
C PRO A 93 19.49 -10.92 3.82
N GLU A 94 19.81 -9.67 3.47
CA GLU A 94 19.27 -8.48 4.15
C GLU A 94 17.76 -8.36 3.93
N TRP A 95 17.28 -8.67 2.73
CA TRP A 95 15.85 -8.77 2.44
C TRP A 95 15.16 -9.87 3.24
N SER A 96 15.83 -11.00 3.50
CA SER A 96 15.30 -12.07 4.36
C SER A 96 15.08 -11.56 5.79
N VAL A 97 15.98 -10.73 6.32
CA VAL A 97 15.81 -10.07 7.62
C VAL A 97 14.69 -9.02 7.56
N MET A 98 14.70 -8.14 6.55
CA MET A 98 13.68 -7.10 6.39
C MET A 98 12.26 -7.69 6.30
N ARG A 99 12.08 -8.84 5.63
CA ARG A 99 10.79 -9.53 5.51
C ARG A 99 10.24 -10.11 6.81
N GLN A 100 11.00 -10.06 7.91
CA GLN A 100 10.53 -10.48 9.23
C GLN A 100 9.75 -9.38 9.97
N HIS A 101 9.86 -8.11 9.54
CA HIS A 101 9.20 -7.02 10.25
C HIS A 101 7.67 -7.17 10.38
N PRO A 102 6.90 -7.77 9.45
CA PRO A 102 5.46 -7.96 9.67
C PRO A 102 5.18 -8.87 10.88
N ALA A 103 5.91 -9.99 10.96
CA ALA A 103 5.79 -10.94 12.07
C ALA A 103 6.29 -10.36 13.39
N SER A 104 7.40 -9.62 13.37
CA SER A 104 7.91 -8.90 14.54
C SER A 104 6.93 -7.82 15.00
N GLY A 105 6.34 -7.07 14.07
CA GLY A 105 5.38 -6.01 14.36
C GLY A 105 4.12 -6.54 15.04
N TYR A 106 3.58 -7.65 14.54
CA TYR A 106 2.49 -8.37 15.19
C TYR A 106 2.82 -8.76 16.63
N ARG A 107 4.01 -9.36 16.86
CA ARG A 107 4.43 -9.78 18.21
C ARG A 107 4.59 -8.60 19.16
N ILE A 108 5.15 -7.49 18.70
CA ILE A 108 5.33 -6.26 19.50
C ILE A 108 3.96 -5.69 19.88
N ALA A 109 3.05 -5.53 18.91
CA ALA A 109 1.71 -5.01 19.16
C ALA A 109 0.91 -5.92 20.11
N ALA A 110 0.94 -7.24 19.88
CA ALA A 110 0.28 -8.22 20.75
C ALA A 110 0.83 -8.20 22.18
N ALA A 111 2.16 -8.10 22.36
CA ALA A 111 2.78 -7.98 23.68
C ALA A 111 2.37 -6.70 24.42
N ALA A 112 2.08 -5.62 23.69
CA ALA A 112 1.54 -4.37 24.23
C ALA A 112 0.02 -4.40 24.44
N SER A 113 -0.63 -5.56 24.31
CA SER A 113 -2.09 -5.73 24.42
C SER A 113 -2.90 -4.89 23.41
N VAL A 114 -2.29 -4.55 22.27
CA VAL A 114 -3.03 -3.96 21.15
C VAL A 114 -4.00 -5.02 20.59
N PRO A 115 -5.27 -4.67 20.31
CA PRO A 115 -6.25 -5.59 19.77
C PRO A 115 -5.74 -6.35 18.53
N ASP A 116 -6.04 -7.66 18.44
CA ASP A 116 -5.56 -8.53 17.35
C ASP A 116 -5.93 -8.00 15.96
N ALA A 117 -7.13 -7.39 15.83
CA ALA A 117 -7.59 -6.79 14.57
C ALA A 117 -6.66 -5.68 14.06
N ILE A 118 -6.05 -4.91 14.97
CA ILE A 118 -5.07 -3.86 14.65
C ILE A 118 -3.71 -4.51 14.38
N ALA A 119 -3.23 -5.37 15.28
CA ALA A 119 -1.92 -6.02 15.17
C ALA A 119 -1.77 -6.85 13.87
N ARG A 120 -2.84 -7.49 13.41
CA ARG A 120 -2.87 -8.27 12.17
C ARG A 120 -2.63 -7.45 10.91
N ILE A 121 -2.88 -6.14 10.93
CA ILE A 121 -2.57 -5.28 9.79
C ILE A 121 -1.05 -5.23 9.60
N SER A 122 -0.28 -5.03 10.67
CA SER A 122 1.19 -5.15 10.63
C SER A 122 1.64 -6.51 10.12
N LEU A 123 0.97 -7.60 10.50
CA LEU A 123 1.32 -8.95 10.03
C LEU A 123 1.11 -9.16 8.52
N THR A 124 0.07 -8.54 7.95
CA THR A 124 -0.48 -8.96 6.64
C THR A 124 -0.52 -7.86 5.58
N HIS A 125 -0.04 -6.65 5.87
CA HIS A 125 0.00 -5.55 4.89
C HIS A 125 0.92 -5.80 3.67
N HIS A 126 1.77 -6.83 3.71
CA HIS A 126 2.57 -7.28 2.57
C HIS A 126 2.04 -8.56 1.89
N GLU A 127 0.85 -9.02 2.28
CA GLU A 127 0.14 -10.06 1.53
C GLU A 127 -0.42 -9.46 0.25
N TRP A 128 -0.30 -10.20 -0.86
CA TRP A 128 -0.84 -9.79 -2.15
C TRP A 128 -2.16 -10.48 -2.39
N TYR A 129 -3.08 -9.80 -3.07
CA TYR A 129 -4.42 -10.32 -3.30
C TYR A 129 -4.42 -11.69 -4.01
N ASP A 130 -3.44 -11.97 -4.87
CA ASP A 130 -3.28 -13.24 -5.58
C ASP A 130 -2.66 -14.38 -4.76
N GLY A 131 -2.10 -14.09 -3.58
CA GLY A 131 -1.42 -15.04 -2.70
C GLY A 131 0.09 -15.15 -2.86
N SER A 132 0.72 -14.32 -3.70
CA SER A 132 2.18 -14.31 -3.91
C SER A 132 2.95 -13.39 -2.93
N GLY A 133 2.24 -12.74 -2.01
CA GLY A 133 2.81 -11.94 -0.93
C GLY A 133 3.35 -12.76 0.23
N TYR A 134 3.61 -12.09 1.34
CA TYR A 134 4.24 -12.69 2.53
C TYR A 134 3.72 -12.02 3.81
N PRO A 135 3.90 -12.61 5.01
CA PRO A 135 4.66 -13.82 5.33
C PRO A 135 3.89 -15.15 5.27
N LEU A 136 2.56 -15.12 5.15
CA LEU A 136 1.68 -16.29 5.25
C LEU A 136 1.14 -16.77 3.89
N GLY A 137 1.27 -15.98 2.82
CA GLY A 137 0.75 -16.33 1.49
C GLY A 137 -0.78 -16.32 1.48
N LEU A 138 -1.39 -15.35 2.16
CA LEU A 138 -2.84 -15.17 2.20
C LEU A 138 -3.36 -14.71 0.83
N LYS A 139 -4.51 -15.23 0.41
CA LYS A 139 -5.11 -14.92 -0.89
C LYS A 139 -6.50 -14.33 -0.72
N GLY A 140 -6.79 -13.29 -1.48
CA GLY A 140 -8.10 -12.65 -1.59
C GLY A 140 -8.65 -12.23 -0.22
N LYS A 141 -9.88 -12.65 0.07
CA LYS A 141 -10.61 -12.28 1.29
C LYS A 141 -10.09 -12.96 2.58
N ARG A 142 -9.05 -13.80 2.50
CA ARG A 142 -8.33 -14.26 3.70
C ARG A 142 -7.49 -13.15 4.33
N ILE A 143 -7.16 -12.12 3.55
CA ILE A 143 -6.56 -10.87 4.02
C ILE A 143 -7.72 -9.97 4.48
N SER A 144 -7.62 -9.35 5.67
CA SER A 144 -8.66 -8.43 6.13
C SER A 144 -8.84 -7.26 5.15
N LEU A 145 -10.02 -6.62 5.15
CA LEU A 145 -10.21 -5.45 4.28
C LEU A 145 -9.26 -4.32 4.66
N GLU A 146 -9.02 -4.15 5.95
CA GLU A 146 -8.15 -3.13 6.53
C GLU A 146 -6.70 -3.34 6.09
N ALA A 147 -6.19 -4.57 6.10
CA ALA A 147 -4.85 -4.87 5.60
C ALA A 147 -4.73 -4.70 4.08
N ARG A 148 -5.79 -5.01 3.31
CA ARG A 148 -5.84 -4.77 1.86
C ARG A 148 -5.84 -3.27 1.51
N ILE A 149 -6.52 -2.45 2.31
CA ILE A 149 -6.46 -0.98 2.19
C ILE A 149 -5.06 -0.49 2.56
N CYS A 150 -4.51 -0.97 3.68
CA CYS A 150 -3.17 -0.61 4.14
C CYS A 150 -2.09 -0.90 3.08
N ALA A 151 -2.14 -2.06 2.43
CA ALA A 151 -1.22 -2.44 1.36
C ALA A 151 -1.25 -1.46 0.18
N LEU A 152 -2.44 -1.02 -0.23
CA LEU A 152 -2.58 -0.05 -1.33
C LEU A 152 -1.99 1.31 -0.94
N VAL A 153 -2.32 1.83 0.25
CA VAL A 153 -1.86 3.16 0.65
C VAL A 153 -0.37 3.21 0.98
N ASP A 154 0.21 2.13 1.49
CA ASP A 154 1.66 1.97 1.67
C ASP A 154 2.38 2.18 0.32
N VAL A 155 1.91 1.50 -0.73
CA VAL A 155 2.45 1.66 -2.08
C VAL A 155 2.19 3.05 -2.66
N LEU A 156 1.01 3.62 -2.44
CA LEU A 156 0.68 4.98 -2.88
C LEU A 156 1.64 6.02 -2.29
N ASP A 157 1.91 5.94 -0.99
CA ASP A 157 2.85 6.86 -0.34
C ASP A 157 4.29 6.59 -0.81
N ALA A 158 4.68 5.33 -0.97
CA ALA A 158 5.99 4.96 -1.50
C ALA A 158 6.25 5.51 -2.92
N LEU A 159 5.20 5.63 -3.75
CA LEU A 159 5.27 6.23 -5.09
C LEU A 159 5.39 7.73 -5.07
N THR A 160 4.60 8.36 -4.21
CA THR A 160 4.37 9.80 -4.26
C THR A 160 5.28 10.55 -3.28
N SER A 161 6.04 9.83 -2.45
CA SER A 161 7.05 10.39 -1.52
C SER A 161 8.47 10.22 -2.05
N THR A 162 9.32 11.19 -1.76
CA THR A 162 10.75 11.12 -2.07
C THR A 162 11.43 10.05 -1.23
N ARG A 163 12.26 9.22 -1.86
CA ARG A 163 13.15 8.27 -1.18
C ARG A 163 14.59 8.53 -1.61
N SER A 164 15.56 8.07 -0.82
CA SER A 164 17.00 8.32 -1.03
C SER A 164 17.51 7.94 -2.44
N TYR A 165 16.80 7.06 -3.16
CA TYR A 165 17.16 6.58 -4.50
C TYR A 165 16.11 6.88 -5.58
N ARG A 166 14.99 7.55 -5.25
CA ARG A 166 13.86 7.71 -6.19
C ARG A 166 13.10 9.01 -5.95
N GLN A 167 12.91 9.75 -7.04
CA GLN A 167 12.01 10.91 -7.07
C GLN A 167 10.55 10.46 -7.06
N PRO A 168 9.66 11.18 -6.37
CA PRO A 168 8.24 10.84 -6.36
C PRO A 168 7.63 11.03 -7.75
N ILE A 169 6.67 10.17 -8.07
CA ILE A 169 5.82 10.34 -9.25
C ILE A 169 4.52 11.06 -8.86
N SER A 170 3.80 11.58 -9.85
CA SER A 170 2.50 12.22 -9.62
C SER A 170 1.46 11.21 -9.13
N PHE A 171 0.41 11.70 -8.44
CA PHE A 171 -0.73 10.86 -8.04
C PHE A 171 -1.44 10.23 -9.25
N THR A 172 -1.46 10.90 -10.40
CA THR A 172 -2.00 10.34 -11.65
C THR A 172 -1.19 9.13 -12.11
N GLU A 173 0.13 9.24 -12.15
CA GLU A 173 1.01 8.12 -12.52
C GLU A 173 0.93 6.99 -11.47
N ALA A 174 0.85 7.34 -10.19
CA ALA A 174 0.65 6.38 -9.12
C ALA A 174 -0.68 5.62 -9.28
N ALA A 175 -1.75 6.31 -9.66
CA ALA A 175 -3.05 5.69 -9.89
C ALA A 175 -3.03 4.69 -11.05
N LEU A 176 -2.34 5.03 -12.15
CA LEU A 176 -2.13 4.12 -13.27
C LEU A 176 -1.32 2.88 -12.87
N ALA A 177 -0.25 3.07 -12.08
CA ALA A 177 0.58 1.97 -11.58
C ALA A 177 -0.22 1.03 -10.65
N ILE A 178 -1.04 1.58 -9.76
CA ILE A 178 -1.92 0.81 -8.86
C ILE A 178 -3.01 0.08 -9.66
N GLN A 179 -3.61 0.74 -10.64
CA GLN A 179 -4.64 0.13 -11.50
C GLN A 179 -4.08 -1.07 -12.28
N ALA A 180 -2.84 -1.00 -12.75
CA ALA A 180 -2.20 -2.09 -13.47
C ALA A 180 -2.01 -3.37 -12.62
N GLU A 181 -1.96 -3.24 -11.30
CA GLU A 181 -1.79 -4.34 -10.34
C GLU A 181 -3.12 -4.76 -9.66
N ARG A 182 -4.25 -4.35 -10.25
CA ARG A 182 -5.60 -4.71 -9.79
C ARG A 182 -5.86 -6.20 -9.97
N GLY A 183 -6.14 -6.91 -8.87
CA GLY A 183 -6.40 -8.36 -8.85
C GLY A 183 -5.15 -9.22 -8.65
N THR A 184 -3.95 -8.63 -8.74
CA THR A 184 -2.67 -9.28 -8.41
C THR A 184 -2.19 -8.84 -7.04
N HIS A 185 -1.52 -7.68 -6.97
CA HIS A 185 -1.06 -7.09 -5.71
C HIS A 185 -2.26 -6.60 -4.89
N PHE A 186 -3.17 -5.85 -5.53
CA PHE A 186 -4.24 -5.15 -4.85
C PHE A 186 -5.62 -5.78 -5.06
N ASP A 187 -6.47 -5.66 -4.04
CA ASP A 187 -7.88 -6.07 -4.16
C ASP A 187 -8.62 -5.20 -5.18
N PRO A 188 -9.30 -5.80 -6.18
CA PRO A 188 -10.18 -5.10 -7.10
C PRO A 188 -11.12 -4.10 -6.43
N LEU A 189 -11.74 -4.46 -5.31
CA LEU A 189 -12.67 -3.59 -4.59
C LEU A 189 -11.97 -2.34 -4.04
N VAL A 190 -10.76 -2.50 -3.52
CA VAL A 190 -9.99 -1.42 -2.91
C VAL A 190 -9.43 -0.49 -3.98
N VAL A 191 -8.97 -1.05 -5.12
CA VAL A 191 -8.53 -0.26 -6.28
C VAL A 191 -9.70 0.55 -6.85
N ASP A 192 -10.88 -0.05 -7.01
CA ASP A 192 -12.04 0.65 -7.54
C ASP A 192 -12.47 1.81 -6.62
N ALA A 193 -12.45 1.60 -5.30
CA ALA A 193 -12.70 2.66 -4.32
C ALA A 193 -11.66 3.79 -4.41
N PHE A 194 -10.38 3.44 -4.50
CA PHE A 194 -9.29 4.41 -4.67
C PHE A 194 -9.45 5.24 -5.96
N LEU A 195 -9.76 4.61 -7.09
CA LEU A 195 -9.94 5.28 -8.38
C LEU A 195 -11.24 6.09 -8.48
N SER A 196 -12.23 5.81 -7.61
CA SER A 196 -13.48 6.59 -7.57
C SER A 196 -13.29 8.00 -6.97
N VAL A 197 -12.18 8.24 -6.28
CA VAL A 197 -11.85 9.53 -5.66
C VAL A 197 -11.00 10.35 -6.63
N PRO A 198 -11.37 11.62 -6.90
CA PRO A 198 -10.58 12.50 -7.76
C PRO A 198 -9.15 12.70 -7.27
N VAL A 199 -8.20 12.82 -8.20
CA VAL A 199 -6.76 12.95 -7.90
C VAL A 199 -6.46 14.16 -7.01
N GLU A 200 -7.21 15.25 -7.18
CA GLU A 200 -7.07 16.49 -6.42
C GLU A 200 -7.35 16.28 -4.92
N VAL A 201 -8.23 15.34 -4.58
CA VAL A 201 -8.49 14.97 -3.18
C VAL A 201 -7.26 14.28 -2.60
N TRP A 202 -6.62 13.37 -3.34
CA TRP A 202 -5.38 12.70 -2.88
C TRP A 202 -4.24 13.69 -2.68
N VAL A 203 -4.09 14.65 -3.59
CA VAL A 203 -3.13 15.75 -3.45
C VAL A 203 -3.42 16.59 -2.20
N GLY A 204 -4.68 16.93 -1.96
CA GLY A 204 -5.10 17.73 -0.80
C GLY A 204 -4.99 17.02 0.55
N LEU A 205 -5.03 15.69 0.57
CA LEU A 205 -4.84 14.88 1.78
C LEU A 205 -3.36 14.74 2.17
N ARG A 206 -2.43 15.09 1.30
CA ARG A 206 -1.00 15.04 1.58
C ARG A 206 -0.64 16.11 2.63
N PRO A 207 -0.05 15.74 3.77
CA PRO A 207 0.42 16.71 4.77
C PRO A 207 1.46 17.69 4.20
N ALA A 208 1.38 18.97 4.57
CA ALA A 208 2.14 20.08 3.98
C ALA A 208 3.67 20.00 4.18
N ASP A 209 4.12 19.20 5.16
CA ASP A 209 5.50 18.89 5.50
C ASP A 209 6.18 17.89 4.52
N ALA A 210 5.49 17.48 3.45
CA ALA A 210 5.94 16.45 2.51
C ALA A 210 6.32 16.97 1.10
N LEU A 211 6.64 18.26 0.92
CA LEU A 211 7.10 18.78 -0.39
C LEU A 211 8.63 18.59 -0.56
N PRO A 212 9.08 17.85 -1.59
CA PRO A 212 10.48 17.87 -1.98
C PRO A 212 10.85 19.13 -2.77
N SER A 213 12.11 19.54 -2.60
CA SER A 213 12.77 20.52 -3.46
C SER A 213 12.92 19.97 -4.89
N PRO A 214 12.69 20.77 -5.95
CA PRO A 214 12.67 20.28 -7.32
C PRO A 214 14.07 20.28 -7.93
N THR A 215 14.78 19.15 -7.95
CA THR A 215 15.89 18.96 -8.89
C THR A 215 16.11 17.51 -9.33
N ALA A 216 16.41 17.40 -10.63
CA ALA A 216 16.92 16.27 -11.42
C ALA A 216 15.90 15.30 -12.06
N ARG A 217 16.04 15.16 -13.39
CA ARG A 217 15.21 14.47 -14.36
C ARG A 217 15.54 12.98 -14.50
N ASP A 218 14.54 12.24 -14.99
CA ASP A 218 14.51 10.98 -15.75
C ASP A 218 15.01 9.68 -15.09
N THR A 219 14.06 8.77 -14.76
CA THR A 219 13.87 7.46 -15.44
C THR A 219 12.66 6.69 -14.89
N ILE A 220 12.05 5.92 -15.79
CA ILE A 220 10.72 5.29 -15.75
C ILE A 220 10.79 3.88 -15.11
N PHE A 221 9.81 3.59 -14.23
CA PHE A 221 9.39 2.30 -13.67
C PHE A 221 10.45 1.26 -13.26
N ASP A 222 10.74 1.20 -11.96
CA ASP A 222 11.07 -0.05 -11.27
C ASP A 222 9.93 -0.44 -10.32
N ARG A 223 9.31 -1.58 -10.67
CA ARG A 223 8.37 -2.40 -9.90
C ARG A 223 8.63 -2.35 -8.41
N PHE A 224 7.72 -1.72 -7.67
CA PHE A 224 7.56 -1.73 -6.21
C PHE A 224 8.46 -2.66 -5.41
N ASP A 225 9.73 -2.27 -5.38
CA ASP A 225 10.84 -2.58 -4.48
C ASP A 225 10.69 -3.80 -3.54
N LYS A 226 10.43 -5.01 -4.07
CA LYS A 226 10.61 -6.35 -3.44
C LYS A 226 10.79 -7.49 -4.48
N PRO A 227 11.54 -8.57 -4.18
CA PRO A 227 12.10 -9.52 -5.15
C PRO A 227 11.15 -10.53 -5.81
N ASN A 228 9.83 -10.35 -5.75
CA ASN A 228 8.86 -11.29 -6.37
C ASN A 228 8.46 -10.94 -7.81
N THR A 229 9.17 -10.02 -8.46
CA THR A 229 8.78 -9.51 -9.77
C THR A 229 9.52 -10.21 -10.92
N LYS A 230 8.85 -11.17 -11.59
CA LYS A 230 9.28 -11.79 -12.88
C LYS A 230 9.37 -10.75 -13.98
N VAL A 231 10.54 -10.27 -14.36
CA VAL A 231 10.77 -9.19 -15.35
C VAL A 231 9.92 -9.37 -16.61
N ILE A 232 8.97 -8.46 -16.87
CA ILE A 232 8.35 -8.32 -18.20
C ILE A 232 9.09 -7.18 -18.89
N ARG A 233 10.02 -7.52 -19.78
CA ARG A 233 10.62 -6.53 -20.69
C ARG A 233 9.57 -6.20 -21.75
N SER A 234 9.06 -4.98 -21.77
CA SER A 234 8.37 -4.49 -22.96
C SER A 234 9.41 -4.34 -24.08
N ALA A 235 9.28 -5.12 -25.14
CA ALA A 235 10.03 -4.89 -26.36
C ALA A 235 9.67 -3.52 -26.92
N GLY A 236 10.67 -2.74 -27.32
CA GLY A 236 10.52 -1.37 -27.78
C GLY A 236 9.47 -1.24 -28.90
N ALA A 237 8.46 -0.41 -28.67
CA ALA A 237 7.57 0.04 -29.71
C ALA A 237 8.20 1.25 -30.40
N HIS A 238 8.74 1.05 -31.60
CA HIS A 238 8.95 2.15 -32.54
C HIS A 238 7.59 2.73 -32.97
N PRO A 239 7.48 4.05 -33.17
CA PRO A 239 6.23 4.67 -33.61
C PRO A 239 5.95 4.30 -35.08
N PRO A 240 4.69 3.98 -35.45
CA PRO A 240 4.36 3.73 -36.84
C PRO A 240 4.19 5.06 -37.60
N HIS A 241 5.00 5.25 -38.63
CA HIS A 241 4.69 6.16 -39.73
C HIS A 241 3.95 5.35 -40.81
N PHE A 242 2.74 5.76 -41.18
CA PHE A 242 2.11 5.31 -42.42
C PHE A 242 1.29 6.43 -43.07
N SER A 243 1.69 6.73 -44.30
CA SER A 243 0.92 7.41 -45.36
C SER A 243 0.48 6.34 -46.37
N ASP A 244 -0.76 6.43 -46.83
CA ASP A 244 -1.49 5.58 -47.82
C ASP A 244 -0.83 5.51 -49.24
N PRO A 245 -1.37 4.77 -50.26
CA PRO A 245 -2.53 3.85 -50.34
C PRO A 245 -2.31 2.48 -51.06
N VAL A 246 -3.38 1.66 -51.04
CA VAL A 246 -3.74 0.37 -51.70
C VAL A 246 -3.32 0.23 -53.20
N PRO A 247 -3.20 -1.01 -53.78
CA PRO A 247 -4.37 -1.72 -54.33
C PRO A 247 -4.38 -3.28 -54.22
N HIS A 248 -5.62 -3.79 -54.12
CA HIS A 248 -6.22 -5.07 -54.57
C HIS A 248 -5.35 -6.30 -54.94
N HIS A 249 -5.61 -7.43 -54.28
CA HIS A 249 -6.03 -8.68 -54.94
C HIS A 249 -6.60 -9.73 -53.95
N VAL A 250 -7.79 -10.23 -54.26
CA VAL A 250 -8.42 -11.50 -53.79
C VAL A 250 -8.01 -12.56 -54.85
N PRO A 251 -7.82 -13.89 -54.61
CA PRO A 251 -8.83 -14.70 -53.92
C PRO A 251 -8.44 -16.03 -53.21
N SER A 252 -9.46 -16.54 -52.49
CA SER A 252 -9.90 -17.95 -52.36
C SER A 252 -9.16 -18.96 -51.47
N SER A 253 -9.99 -19.59 -50.62
CA SER A 253 -10.12 -21.04 -50.33
C SER A 253 -9.75 -21.56 -48.93
N ALA A 254 -10.81 -22.10 -48.30
CA ALA A 254 -10.95 -23.36 -47.54
C ALA A 254 -10.12 -23.62 -46.27
N VAL A 255 -10.79 -23.72 -45.11
CA VAL A 255 -11.27 -24.96 -44.43
C VAL A 255 -10.14 -25.91 -44.00
N HIS A 256 -9.82 -25.97 -42.70
CA HIS A 256 -9.94 -27.19 -41.88
C HIS A 256 -9.60 -26.97 -40.39
N CYS A 257 -10.50 -27.49 -39.55
CA CYS A 257 -10.31 -27.83 -38.14
C CYS A 257 -9.41 -29.07 -37.97
N SER A 258 -8.88 -29.27 -36.75
CA SER A 258 -8.43 -30.51 -36.05
C SER A 258 -7.06 -30.21 -35.38
N PHE A 259 -6.80 -30.37 -34.08
CA PHE A 259 -7.43 -31.00 -32.91
C PHE A 259 -7.20 -30.13 -31.68
#